data_AF-A0A959KPV7-F1
#
_entry.id   AF-A0A959KPV7-F1
#
_cell.length_a   1.000
_cell.length_b   1.000
_cell.length_c   1.000
_cell.angle_alpha   90.00
_cell.angle_beta   90.00
_cell.angle_gamma   90.00
#
_symmetry.space_group_name_H-M   'P 1'
#
loop_
_entity.id
_entity.type
_entity.pdbx_description
1 polymer ?
#
loop_
_entity_poly.entity_id
_entity_poly.type
_entity_poly.pdbx_seq_one_letter_code
_entity_poly.pdbx_strand_id
1 'polypeptide(L)' 'MQPTTEPVVTVETAKSLGLTSEEFDRIVEIMGRTPNFTELSIFSVMWSEHCSY' A
#
# COMPACT_ATOMS: atom_id res chain seq x y z
N MET A 1 -5.79 20.31 16.52
CA MET A 1 -5.17 18.97 16.65
C MET A 1 -6.00 18.06 15.76
N GLN A 2 -5.51 17.71 14.57
CA GLN A 2 -6.30 16.85 13.67
C GLN A 2 -6.32 15.44 14.25
N PRO A 3 -7.47 14.78 14.42
CA PRO A 3 -7.50 13.36 14.69
C PRO A 3 -7.04 12.69 13.39
N THR A 4 -5.81 12.21 13.34
CA THR A 4 -5.33 11.43 12.19
C THR A 4 -6.04 10.08 12.26
N THR A 5 -7.26 10.02 11.75
CA THR A 5 -7.94 8.77 11.42
C THR A 5 -7.20 8.19 10.24
N GLU A 6 -6.07 7.55 10.51
CA GLU A 6 -5.34 6.77 9.51
C GLU A 6 -6.30 5.71 8.97
N PRO A 7 -6.63 5.72 7.67
CA PRO A 7 -7.51 4.69 7.12
C PRO A 7 -6.81 3.35 7.29
N VAL A 8 -7.54 2.38 7.84
CA VAL A 8 -7.07 0.99 7.95
C VAL A 8 -6.76 0.52 6.53
N VAL A 9 -5.48 0.28 6.24
CA VAL A 9 -5.10 -0.22 4.91
C VAL A 9 -5.48 -1.69 4.79
N THR A 10 -6.16 -2.00 3.71
CA THR A 10 -6.53 -3.36 3.35
C THR A 10 -6.04 -3.66 1.94
N VAL A 11 -6.17 -4.93 1.55
CA VAL A 11 -5.93 -5.37 0.17
C VAL A 11 -6.73 -4.55 -0.84
N GLU A 12 -7.92 -4.07 -0.47
CA GLU A 12 -8.74 -3.19 -1.32
C GLU A 12 -8.10 -1.81 -1.51
N THR A 13 -7.50 -1.25 -0.45
CA THR A 13 -6.72 -0.01 -0.54
C THR A 13 -5.52 -0.18 -1.46
N ALA A 14 -4.81 -1.31 -1.34
CA ALA A 14 -3.68 -1.63 -2.20
C ALA A 14 -4.12 -1.70 -3.68
N LYS A 15 -5.22 -2.40 -3.96
CA LYS A 15 -5.83 -2.46 -5.30
C LYS A 15 -6.22 -1.09 -5.85
N SER A 16 -6.75 -0.20 -5.01
CA SER A 16 -7.08 1.17 -5.40
C SER A 16 -5.85 1.99 -5.79
N LEU A 17 -4.70 1.71 -5.17
CA LEU A 17 -3.42 2.35 -5.51
C LEU A 17 -2.75 1.72 -6.76
N GLY A 18 -3.26 0.59 -7.24
CA GLY A 18 -2.72 -0.15 -8.38
C GLY A 18 -1.82 -1.32 -7.99
N LEU A 19 -1.76 -1.67 -6.70
CA LEU A 19 -1.06 -2.85 -6.20
C LEU A 19 -1.97 -4.07 -6.23
N THR A 20 -1.39 -5.22 -6.55
CA THR A 20 -2.07 -6.51 -6.45
C THR A 20 -2.11 -7.02 -5.01
N SER A 21 -2.97 -8.00 -4.75
CA SER A 21 -3.05 -8.66 -3.44
C SER A 21 -1.73 -9.33 -3.03
N GLU A 22 -0.98 -9.86 -3.99
CA GLU A 22 0.35 -10.45 -3.77
C GLU A 22 1.39 -9.39 -3.42
N GLU A 23 1.36 -8.23 -4.04
CA GLU A 23 2.27 -7.14 -3.69
C GLU A 23 1.98 -6.61 -2.29
N PHE A 24 0.72 -6.48 -1.91
CA PHE A 24 0.35 -6.14 -0.54
C PHE A 24 0.90 -7.15 0.46
N ASP A 25 0.72 -8.46 0.19
CA ASP A 25 1.22 -9.52 1.06
C ASP A 25 2.76 -9.49 1.16
N ARG A 26 3.45 -9.28 0.04
CA ARG A 26 4.91 -9.07 0.03
C ARG A 26 5.33 -7.85 0.83
N ILE A 27 4.61 -6.73 0.74
CA ILE A 27 4.92 -5.52 1.52
C ILE A 27 4.79 -5.82 3.02
N VAL A 28 3.75 -6.55 3.42
CA VAL A 28 3.54 -6.98 4.81
C VAL A 28 4.65 -7.94 5.26
N GLU A 29 5.07 -8.88 4.42
CA GLU A 29 6.16 -9.81 4.71
C GLU A 29 7.51 -9.09 4.84
N ILE A 30 7.83 -8.18 3.91
CA ILE A 30 9.06 -7.37 3.92
C ILE A 30 9.12 -6.49 5.18
N MET A 31 8.00 -5.89 5.57
CA MET A 31 7.94 -5.03 6.75
C MET A 31 7.77 -5.81 8.06
N GLY A 32 7.32 -7.05 8.02
CA GLY A 32 6.93 -7.84 9.19
C GLY A 32 5.74 -7.27 9.96
N ARG A 33 5.01 -6.31 9.37
CA ARG A 33 3.83 -5.65 9.96
C ARG A 33 2.93 -5.08 8.87
N THR A 34 1.69 -4.79 9.21
CA THR A 34 0.77 -4.08 8.31
C THR A 34 1.31 -2.66 8.06
N PRO A 35 1.51 -2.24 6.80
CA PRO A 35 1.87 -0.86 6.47
C PRO A 35 0.77 0.12 6.92
N ASN A 36 1.07 1.41 6.99
CA ASN A 36 0.03 2.45 7.00
C ASN A 36 -0.27 2.94 5.58
N PHE A 37 -1.27 3.82 5.43
CA PHE A 37 -1.68 4.34 4.12
C PHE A 37 -0.55 5.07 3.39
N THR A 38 0.27 5.83 4.12
CA THR A 38 1.40 6.57 3.54
C THR A 38 2.49 5.62 3.03
N GLU A 39 2.87 4.64 3.83
CA GLU A 39 3.84 3.60 3.45
C GLU A 39 3.34 2.81 2.24
N LEU A 40 2.09 2.36 2.29
CA LEU A 40 1.46 1.64 1.17
C LEU A 40 1.41 2.49 -0.09
N SER A 41 1.15 3.80 0.01
CA SER A 41 1.17 4.72 -1.13
C SER A 41 2.58 4.87 -1.72
N ILE A 42 3.61 4.91 -0.88
CA ILE A 42 5.02 4.95 -1.32
C ILE A 42 5.38 3.66 -2.05
N PHE A 43 5.05 2.50 -1.48
CA PHE A 43 5.26 1.21 -2.14
C PHE A 43 4.50 1.12 -3.45
N SER A 44 3.27 1.63 -3.49
CA SER A 44 2.48 1.67 -4.71
C SER A 44 3.16 2.46 -5.80
N VAL A 45 3.69 3.66 -5.54
CA VAL A 45 4.39 4.44 -6.58
C VAL A 45 5.70 3.76 -6.99
N MET A 46 6.42 3.19 -6.01
CA MET A 46 7.70 2.52 -6.26
C MET A 46 7.54 1.25 -7.10
N TRP A 47 6.47 0.49 -6.88
CA TRP A 47 6.21 -0.79 -7.55
C TRP A 47 5.29 -0.64 -8.77
N SER A 48 4.51 0.44 -8.85
CA SER A 48 3.68 0.83 -10.02
C SER A 48 4.54 1.42 -11.15
N GLU A 49 5.72 0.87 -11.40
CA GLU A 49 6.49 1.08 -12.62
C GLU A 49 5.81 0.45 -13.87
N HIS A 50 4.50 0.21 -13.79
CA HIS A 50 3.68 -0.43 -14.80
C HIS A 50 2.60 0.50 -15.36
N CYS A 51 2.91 1.79 -15.51
CA CYS A 51 2.02 2.75 -16.20
C CYS A 51 2.65 3.35 -17.46
N SER A 52 3.46 2.56 -18.18
CA SER A 52 3.80 2.82 -19.59
C SER A 52 4.11 1.51 -20.32
N TYR A 53 3.07 0.78 -20.68
CA TYR A 53 3.02 0.11 -21.99
C TYR A 53 1.58 0.08 -22.52
#